data_AF-A0A3D3F4W0-F1
#
_entry.id   AF-A0A3D3F4W0-F1
#
_cell.length_a   1.000
_cell.length_b   1.000
_cell.length_c   1.000
_cell.angle_alpha   90.00
_cell.angle_beta   90.00
_cell.angle_gamma   90.00
#
_symmetry.space_group_name_H-M   'P 1'
#
loop_
_entity.id
_entity.type
_entity.pdbx_description
1 polymer ?
#
loop_
_entity_poly.entity_id
_entity_poly.type
_entity_poly.pdbx_seq_one_letter_code
_entity_poly.pdbx_strand_id
1 'polypeptide(L)' 'MQESEQDVILNELTNSEYKYGFVTNVDTEIIEKGLNEDVVRLISAKKKEPEWLLDFRLKAYRHWLTM' A
#
# COMPACT_ATOMS: atom_id res chain seq x y z
N MET A 1 23.51 33.10 30.32
CA MET A 1 22.12 32.67 30.09
C MET A 1 22.01 31.31 30.72
N GLN A 2 21.46 31.22 31.93
CA GLN A 2 21.25 29.94 32.62
C GLN A 2 19.94 29.39 32.07
N GLU A 3 19.99 28.25 31.39
CA GLU A 3 18.78 27.47 31.08
C GLU A 3 18.11 27.13 32.41
N SER A 4 16.80 27.36 32.48
CA SER A 4 16.04 27.03 33.68
C SER A 4 15.90 25.51 33.77
N GLU A 5 15.87 24.93 34.97
CA GLU A 5 15.66 23.48 35.14
C GLU A 5 14.42 22.97 34.40
N GLN A 6 13.44 23.85 34.20
CA GLN A 6 12.20 23.57 33.46
C GLN A 6 12.46 23.34 31.97
N ASP A 7 13.41 24.05 31.36
CA ASP A 7 13.77 23.91 29.95
C ASP A 7 14.45 22.57 29.67
N VAL A 8 15.27 22.10 30.62
CA VAL A 8 15.95 20.79 30.55
C VAL A 8 14.94 19.65 30.60
N ILE A 9 13.98 19.72 31.54
CA ILE A 9 12.92 18.71 31.71
C ILE A 9 12.00 18.67 30.48
N LEU A 10 11.66 19.84 29.91
CA LEU A 10 10.82 19.91 28.72
C LEU A 10 11.49 19.27 27.50
N ASN A 11 12.78 19.53 27.30
CA ASN A 11 13.56 18.93 26.21
C ASN A 11 13.70 17.41 26.36
N GLU A 12 13.83 16.89 27.58
CA GLU A 12 13.92 15.44 27.83
C GLU A 12 12.59 14.72 27.55
N LEU A 13 11.46 15.35 27.89
CA LEU A 13 10.13 14.80 27.61
C LEU A 13 9.75 14.88 26.12
N THR A 14 10.12 15.95 25.43
CA THR A 14 9.75 16.20 24.02
C THR A 14 10.63 15.50 23.00
N ASN A 15 11.91 15.22 23.33
CA ASN A 15 12.79 14.42 22.47
C ASN A 15 12.53 12.91 22.55
N SER A 16 11.56 12.46 23.33
CA SER A 16 11.19 11.05 23.35
C SER A 16 10.54 10.66 22.01
N GLU A 17 11.23 9.82 21.23
CA GLU A 17 10.69 9.27 19.99
C GLU A 17 9.41 8.48 20.28
N TYR A 18 8.36 8.70 19.47
CA TYR A 18 7.08 8.03 19.64
C TYR A 18 7.21 6.52 19.43
N LYS A 19 7.33 5.78 20.54
CA LYS A 19 7.64 4.35 20.58
C LYS A 19 6.54 3.43 20.00
N TYR A 20 5.34 3.95 19.74
CA TYR A 20 4.14 3.16 19.45
C TYR A 20 3.61 3.37 18.02
N GLY A 21 4.50 3.41 17.03
CA GLY A 21 4.10 3.38 15.62
C GLY A 21 3.56 2.01 15.22
N PHE A 22 2.35 1.95 14.65
CA PHE A 22 1.85 0.74 13.99
C PHE A 22 2.54 0.59 12.63
N VAL A 23 3.55 -0.27 12.54
CA VAL A 23 4.14 -0.69 11.26
C VAL A 23 3.61 -2.08 10.92
N THR A 24 3.02 -2.21 9.73
CA THR A 24 2.62 -3.51 9.18
C THR A 24 3.39 -3.71 7.90
N ASN A 25 4.18 -4.78 7.84
CA ASN A 25 4.80 -5.20 6.59
C ASN A 25 3.69 -5.71 5.67
N VAL A 26 3.45 -5.00 4.58
CA VAL A 26 2.49 -5.40 3.55
C VAL A 26 3.27 -5.92 2.36
N ASP A 27 3.04 -7.18 2.01
CA ASP A 27 3.57 -7.75 0.78
C ASP A 27 3.00 -6.99 -0.41
N THR A 28 3.87 -6.28 -1.11
CA THR A 28 3.52 -5.49 -2.29
C THR A 28 4.23 -6.07 -3.49
N GLU A 29 3.47 -6.45 -4.50
CA GLU A 29 4.01 -6.87 -5.78
C GLU A 29 3.86 -5.76 -6.82
N ILE A 30 4.94 -5.49 -7.53
CA ILE A 30 4.95 -4.50 -8.61
C ILE A 30 4.78 -5.25 -9.93
N ILE A 31 3.72 -4.92 -10.65
CA ILE A 31 3.50 -5.33 -12.04
C ILE A 31 4.01 -4.24 -12.99
N GLU A 32 4.30 -4.62 -14.23
CA GLU A 32 4.76 -3.68 -15.26
C GLU A 32 3.76 -2.53 -15.47
N LYS A 33 4.28 -1.40 -15.95
CA LYS A 33 3.47 -0.21 -16.20
C LYS A 33 2.54 -0.47 -17.39
N GLY A 34 1.23 -0.36 -17.16
CA GLY A 34 0.20 -0.47 -18.18
C GLY A 34 -0.84 -1.52 -17.83
N LEU A 35 -2.06 -1.34 -18.35
CA LEU A 35 -3.16 -2.29 -18.16
C LEU A 35 -3.48 -2.97 -19.49
N ASN A 36 -3.18 -4.27 -19.59
CA ASN A 36 -3.52 -5.14 -20.71
C ASN A 36 -4.22 -6.42 -20.21
N GLU A 37 -4.76 -7.23 -21.12
CA GLU A 37 -5.42 -8.49 -20.74
C GLU A 37 -4.46 -9.46 -20.03
N ASP A 38 -3.17 -9.44 -20.39
CA ASP A 38 -2.15 -10.31 -19.79
C ASP A 38 -1.90 -9.98 -18.31
N VAL A 39 -1.90 -8.70 -17.96
CA VAL A 39 -1.82 -8.20 -16.58
C VAL A 39 -3.04 -8.64 -15.79
N VAL A 40 -4.24 -8.56 -16.38
CA VAL A 40 -5.47 -9.02 -15.73
C VAL A 40 -5.42 -10.54 -15.46
N ARG A 41 -4.94 -11.33 -16.42
CA ARG A 41 -4.73 -12.78 -16.26
C ARG A 41 -3.68 -13.09 -15.21
N LEU A 42 -2.58 -12.35 -15.21
CA LEU A 42 -1.50 -12.50 -14.22
C LEU A 42 -2.00 -12.25 -12.80
N ILE A 43 -2.74 -11.16 -12.58
CA ILE A 43 -3.33 -10.82 -11.27
C ILE A 43 -4.28 -11.94 -10.80
N SER A 44 -5.14 -12.42 -11.71
CA SER A 44 -6.12 -13.46 -11.40
C SER A 44 -5.46 -14.80 -11.05
N ALA A 45 -4.45 -15.20 -11.83
CA ALA A 45 -3.66 -16.41 -11.59
C ALA A 45 -2.92 -16.36 -10.25
N LYS A 46 -2.29 -15.22 -9.93
CA LYS A 46 -1.58 -15.02 -8.65
C LYS A 46 -2.52 -15.09 -7.45
N LYS A 47 -3.71 -14.53 -7.59
CA LYS A 47 -4.75 -14.56 -6.54
C LYS A 47 -5.50 -15.89 -6.45
N LYS A 48 -5.21 -16.85 -7.34
CA LYS A 48 -5.91 -18.14 -7.45
C LYS A 48 -7.43 -17.96 -7.53
N GLU A 49 -7.85 -16.99 -8.35
CA GLU A 49 -9.25 -16.68 -8.54
C GLU A 49 -9.96 -17.77 -9.36
N PRO A 50 -11.27 -18.00 -9.12
CA PRO A 50 -12.06 -18.89 -9.96
C PRO A 50 -12.29 -18.30 -11.35
N GLU A 51 -12.51 -19.17 -12.34
CA GLU A 51 -12.60 -18.81 -13.77
C GLU A 51 -13.68 -17.75 -14.07
N TRP A 52 -14.83 -17.82 -13.39
CA TRP A 52 -15.90 -16.83 -13.55
C TRP A 52 -15.47 -15.40 -13.18
N LEU A 53 -14.54 -15.25 -12.22
CA LEU A 53 -14.05 -13.95 -11.78
C LEU A 53 -13.03 -13.39 -12.78
N LEU A 54 -12.21 -14.25 -13.38
CA LEU A 54 -11.34 -13.88 -14.49
C LEU A 54 -12.16 -13.37 -15.67
N ASP A 55 -13.20 -14.10 -16.07
CA ASP A 55 -14.10 -13.69 -17.17
C ASP A 55 -14.79 -12.37 -16.89
N PHE A 56 -15.23 -12.14 -15.66
CA PHE A 56 -15.80 -10.88 -15.24
C PHE A 56 -14.80 -9.71 -15.40
N ARG A 57 -13.55 -9.90 -14.92
CA ARG A 57 -12.49 -8.89 -15.06
C ARG A 57 -12.17 -8.59 -16.52
N LEU A 58 -12.09 -9.61 -17.37
CA LEU A 58 -11.82 -9.45 -18.80
C LEU A 58 -12.96 -8.70 -19.51
N LYS A 59 -14.21 -9.02 -19.18
CA LYS A 59 -15.38 -8.28 -19.71
C LYS A 59 -15.35 -6.81 -19.30
N ALA A 60 -15.05 -6.52 -18.03
CA ALA A 60 -14.93 -5.16 -17.53
C ALA A 60 -13.80 -4.39 -18.24
N TYR A 61 -12.64 -5.01 -18.44
CA TYR A 61 -11.53 -4.41 -19.19
C TYR A 61 -11.92 -4.07 -20.64
N ARG A 62 -12.60 -4.99 -21.34
CA ARG A 62 -13.07 -4.75 -22.72
C ARG A 62 -14.09 -3.62 -22.79
N HIS A 63 -15.00 -3.54 -21.82
CA HIS A 63 -15.94 -2.43 -21.75
C HIS A 63 -15.24 -1.09 -21.48
N TRP A 64 -14.26 -1.09 -20.58
CA TRP A 64 -13.45 0.10 -20.30
C TRP A 64 -12.70 0.61 -21.54
N LEU A 65 -12.20 -0.28 -22.41
CA LEU A 65 -11.58 0.12 -23.69
C LEU A 65 -12.55 0.80 -24.68
N THR A 66 -13.86 0.66 -24.48
CA THR A 66 -14.89 1.30 -25.33
C THR A 66 -15.38 2.64 -24.78
N MET A 67 -14.84 3.10 -23.65
CA MET A 67 -15.09 4.43 -23.08
C MET A 67 -14.08 5.44 -23.59
#